data_AF-A0A934XM81-F1
#
_entry.id   AF-A0A934XM81-F1
#
_cell.length_a   1.000
_cell.length_b   1.000
_cell.length_c   1.000
_cell.angle_alpha   90.00
_cell.angle_beta   90.00
_cell.angle_gamma   90.00
#
_symmetry.space_group_name_H-M   'P 1'
#
loop_
_entity.id
_entity.type
_entity.pdbx_description
1 polymer ?
#
loop_
_entity_poly.entity_id
_entity_poly.type
_entity_poly.pdbx_seq_one_letter_code
_entity_poly.pdbx_strand_id
1 'polypeptide(L)'
;MALTPTLRQLLHAHIHLAPTAWAQAPASVRASFRSPFEPAQHLAQALGRLPPSLLAWWAELPSGHILIGDQRGYAPGRLSDDSPGRVNVAQIALADLANPAGGLGDAWFWIAHLLDHHLGCLGAADGAWLSDGAGSTPRWQAVGQRIASLARLGYDPQPAASGDPHAYLAAGLALFIADRAALNVQDPKLERLLATTLLHEGFCRRALTATT
;
A
#
# COMPACT_ATOMS: atom_id res chain seq x y z
N MET A 1 19.74 -1.59 -8.94
CA MET A 1 19.70 -0.11 -8.82
C MET A 1 19.85 0.24 -7.34
N ALA A 2 20.60 1.28 -6.98
CA ALA A 2 20.74 1.66 -5.57
C ALA A 2 19.42 2.29 -5.06
N LEU A 3 19.05 2.00 -3.81
CA LEU A 3 17.89 2.64 -3.16
C LEU A 3 18.19 4.13 -2.91
N THR A 4 17.18 4.97 -3.15
CA THR A 4 17.24 6.39 -2.76
C THR A 4 17.30 6.54 -1.23
N PRO A 5 17.73 7.69 -0.69
CA PRO A 5 17.72 7.93 0.76
C PRO A 5 16.35 7.65 1.41
N THR A 6 15.27 8.14 0.82
CA THR A 6 13.90 7.94 1.33
C THR A 6 13.49 6.46 1.33
N LEU A 7 13.81 5.71 0.27
CA LEU A 7 13.51 4.27 0.24
C LEU A 7 14.34 3.48 1.24
N ARG A 8 15.58 3.91 1.54
CA ARG A 8 16.37 3.32 2.64
C ARG A 8 15.73 3.61 3.99
N GLN A 9 15.27 4.84 4.23
CA GLN A 9 14.55 5.19 5.46
C GLN A 9 13.30 4.34 5.65
N LEU A 10 12.47 4.19 4.61
CA LEU A 10 11.30 3.30 4.63
C LEU A 10 11.69 1.84 4.90
N LEU A 11 12.73 1.34 4.21
CA LEU A 11 13.22 -0.02 4.43
C LEU A 11 13.60 -0.25 5.91
N HIS A 12 14.24 0.72 6.55
CA HIS A 12 14.69 0.58 7.94
C HIS A 12 13.57 0.79 8.98
N ALA A 13 12.71 1.79 8.78
CA ALA A 13 11.70 2.16 9.76
C ALA A 13 10.38 1.38 9.59
N HIS A 14 10.04 1.04 8.35
CA HIS A 14 8.68 0.63 8.00
C HIS A 14 8.57 -0.76 7.40
N ILE A 15 9.63 -1.36 6.87
CA ILE A 15 9.56 -2.70 6.27
C ILE A 15 10.27 -3.71 7.16
N HIS A 16 9.53 -4.72 7.62
CA HIS A 16 10.01 -5.68 8.59
C HIS A 16 9.83 -7.10 8.05
N LEU A 17 10.77 -7.98 8.37
CA LEU A 17 10.58 -9.43 8.23
C LEU A 17 10.20 -9.99 9.59
N ALA A 18 9.12 -10.76 9.67
CA ALA A 18 8.73 -11.38 10.93
C ALA A 18 9.82 -12.36 11.39
N PRO A 19 10.14 -12.45 12.70
CA PRO A 19 11.33 -13.16 13.19
C PRO A 19 11.46 -14.61 12.73
N THR A 20 10.34 -15.34 12.61
CA THR A 20 10.33 -16.75 12.21
C THR A 20 10.01 -16.97 10.73
N ALA A 21 9.61 -15.93 10.00
CA ALA A 21 9.10 -16.06 8.64
C ALA A 21 10.10 -16.72 7.70
N TRP A 22 11.36 -16.32 7.76
CA TRP A 22 12.41 -16.93 6.93
C TRP A 22 12.65 -18.39 7.29
N ALA A 23 12.78 -18.70 8.58
CA ALA A 23 13.08 -20.05 9.03
C ALA A 23 11.94 -21.04 8.72
N GLN A 24 10.70 -20.58 8.77
CA GLN A 24 9.50 -21.38 8.51
C GLN A 24 9.12 -21.43 7.02
N ALA A 25 9.70 -20.58 6.18
CA ALA A 25 9.37 -20.54 4.76
C ALA A 25 9.78 -21.85 4.03
N PRO A 26 8.92 -22.33 3.11
CA PRO A 26 9.26 -23.46 2.24
C PRO A 26 10.61 -23.27 1.55
N ALA A 27 11.34 -24.37 1.30
CA ALA A 27 12.64 -24.31 0.64
C ALA A 27 12.56 -23.64 -0.75
N SER A 28 11.48 -23.86 -1.49
CA SER A 28 11.22 -23.21 -2.78
C SER A 28 11.10 -21.68 -2.66
N VAL A 29 10.39 -21.18 -1.64
CA VAL A 29 10.26 -19.74 -1.36
C VAL A 29 11.59 -19.13 -0.96
N ARG A 30 12.36 -19.81 -0.09
CA ARG A 30 13.71 -19.36 0.29
C ARG A 30 14.66 -19.33 -0.90
N ALA A 31 14.59 -20.32 -1.80
CA ALA A 31 15.44 -20.39 -2.97
C ALA A 31 15.19 -19.26 -3.99
N SER A 32 14.01 -18.60 -3.95
CA SER A 32 13.75 -17.40 -4.74
C SER A 32 14.55 -16.18 -4.29
N PHE A 33 15.20 -16.23 -3.12
CA PHE A 33 15.99 -15.14 -2.56
C PHE A 33 17.39 -15.61 -2.14
N ARG A 34 18.38 -14.77 -2.36
CA ARG A 34 19.79 -14.93 -1.99
C ARG A 34 20.02 -14.76 -0.50
N SER A 35 19.15 -14.03 0.19
CA SER A 35 19.29 -13.78 1.63
C SER A 35 17.94 -13.45 2.29
N PRO A 36 17.84 -13.54 3.63
CA PRO A 36 16.63 -13.15 4.37
C PRO A 36 16.24 -11.67 4.20
N PHE A 37 17.19 -10.80 3.85
CA PHE A 37 16.96 -9.35 3.70
C PHE A 37 16.42 -8.96 2.32
N GLU A 38 16.64 -9.80 1.31
CA GLU A 38 16.29 -9.48 -0.08
C GLU A 38 14.78 -9.28 -0.31
N PRO A 39 13.85 -10.00 0.35
CA PRO A 39 12.42 -9.72 0.21
C PRO A 39 12.05 -8.28 0.58
N ALA A 40 12.59 -7.77 1.70
CA ALA A 40 12.34 -6.40 2.14
C ALA A 40 12.97 -5.38 1.18
N GLN A 41 14.17 -5.64 0.67
CA GLN A 41 14.82 -4.80 -0.33
C GLN A 41 14.06 -4.77 -1.65
N HIS A 42 13.57 -5.93 -2.12
CA HIS A 42 12.75 -6.05 -3.32
C HIS A 42 11.49 -5.20 -3.17
N LEU A 43 10.80 -5.31 -2.03
CA LEU A 43 9.61 -4.51 -1.77
C LEU A 43 9.92 -3.00 -1.72
N ALA A 44 11.00 -2.60 -1.04
CA ALA A 44 11.44 -1.20 -1.01
C ALA A 44 11.74 -0.66 -2.41
N GLN A 45 12.33 -1.46 -3.29
CA GLN A 45 12.57 -1.06 -4.69
C GLN A 45 11.24 -0.87 -5.43
N ALA A 46 10.27 -1.76 -5.21
CA ALA A 46 8.94 -1.67 -5.81
C ALA A 46 8.21 -0.39 -5.36
N LEU A 47 8.32 -0.02 -4.08
CA LEU A 47 7.76 1.23 -3.54
C LEU A 47 8.25 2.47 -4.29
N GLY A 48 9.42 2.41 -4.95
CA GLY A 48 9.93 3.48 -5.81
C GLY A 48 9.03 3.86 -7.00
N ARG A 49 7.97 3.09 -7.28
CA ARG A 49 6.91 3.44 -8.24
C ARG A 49 5.94 4.50 -7.70
N LEU A 50 5.88 4.71 -6.39
CA LEU A 50 5.07 5.75 -5.78
C LEU A 50 5.71 7.14 -5.94
N PRO A 51 4.91 8.22 -5.90
CA PRO A 51 5.46 9.57 -5.95
C PRO A 51 6.45 9.86 -4.81
N PRO A 52 7.60 10.51 -5.09
CA PRO A 52 8.59 10.84 -4.06
C PRO A 52 8.03 11.59 -2.85
N SER A 53 7.10 12.53 -3.05
CA SER A 53 6.47 13.26 -1.94
C SER A 53 5.61 12.37 -1.05
N LEU A 54 4.94 11.36 -1.63
CA LEU A 54 4.17 10.38 -0.85
C LEU A 54 5.09 9.48 -0.03
N LEU A 55 6.21 9.03 -0.63
CA LEU A 55 7.22 8.23 0.06
C LEU A 55 7.88 9.00 1.21
N ALA A 56 8.20 10.28 0.99
CA ALA A 56 8.78 11.13 2.02
C ALA A 56 7.81 11.34 3.18
N TRP A 57 6.55 11.65 2.88
CA TRP A 57 5.52 11.76 3.92
C TRP A 57 5.36 10.47 4.72
N TRP A 58 5.28 9.31 4.05
CA TRP A 58 5.18 8.02 4.73
C TRP A 58 6.40 7.74 5.60
N ALA A 59 7.60 8.04 5.12
CA ALA A 59 8.84 7.82 5.87
C ALA A 59 8.89 8.59 7.22
N GLU A 60 8.18 9.70 7.33
CA GLU A 60 8.08 10.53 8.54
C GLU A 60 6.96 10.10 9.50
N LEU A 61 6.06 9.21 9.07
CA LEU A 61 5.00 8.72 9.96
C LEU A 61 5.57 7.79 11.03
N PRO A 62 5.07 7.85 12.29
CA PRO A 62 5.45 6.90 13.33
C PRO A 62 4.76 5.53 13.18
N SER A 63 3.76 5.42 12.31
CA SER A 63 2.98 4.20 12.03
C SER A 63 2.97 3.89 10.53
N GLY A 64 2.28 2.81 10.14
CA GLY A 64 2.18 2.43 8.74
C GLY A 64 3.31 1.49 8.34
N HIS A 65 3.38 0.34 9.00
CA HIS A 65 4.43 -0.62 8.76
C HIS A 65 3.99 -1.70 7.77
N ILE A 66 4.96 -2.29 7.11
CA ILE A 66 4.83 -3.52 6.35
C ILE A 66 5.53 -4.64 7.13
N LEU A 67 4.83 -5.75 7.35
CA LEU A 67 5.37 -6.96 7.93
C LEU A 67 5.33 -8.10 6.90
N ILE A 68 6.51 -8.58 6.52
CA ILE A 68 6.68 -9.73 5.62
C ILE A 68 6.69 -10.99 6.48
N GLY A 69 5.70 -11.87 6.27
CA GLY A 69 5.44 -13.03 7.12
C GLY A 69 4.82 -14.19 6.35
N ASP A 70 3.95 -14.94 7.02
CA ASP A 70 3.10 -16.00 6.43
C ASP A 70 1.65 -15.54 6.23
N GLN A 71 1.25 -14.47 6.92
CA GLN A 71 -0.09 -13.87 6.85
C GLN A 71 -0.23 -12.83 5.75
N ARG A 72 -1.49 -12.60 5.36
CA ARG A 72 -1.93 -11.53 4.46
C ARG A 72 -3.00 -10.70 5.14
N GLY A 73 -2.97 -9.39 4.94
CA GLY A 73 -4.03 -8.53 5.44
C GLY A 73 -3.56 -7.13 5.78
N TYR A 74 -4.51 -6.31 6.22
CA TYR A 74 -4.20 -5.04 6.85
C TYR A 74 -4.84 -4.98 8.24
N ALA A 75 -4.03 -4.64 9.24
CA ALA A 75 -4.46 -4.50 10.62
C ALA A 75 -4.40 -3.02 11.04
N PRO A 76 -5.54 -2.30 11.08
CA PRO A 76 -5.58 -0.96 11.68
C PRO A 76 -5.36 -1.06 13.20
N GLY A 77 -4.72 -0.05 13.78
CA GLY A 77 -4.35 -0.07 15.18
C GLY A 77 -3.14 -0.97 15.47
N ARG A 78 -2.97 -1.37 16.73
CA ARG A 78 -1.81 -2.17 17.16
C ARG A 78 -1.94 -3.61 16.68
N LEU A 79 -0.89 -4.15 16.07
CA LEU A 79 -0.84 -5.56 15.71
C LEU A 79 -0.76 -6.42 16.99
N SER A 80 -1.74 -7.30 17.17
CA SER A 80 -1.75 -8.27 18.28
C SER A 80 -0.50 -9.13 18.25
N ASP A 81 0.05 -9.43 19.43
CA ASP A 81 1.22 -10.30 19.63
C ASP A 81 2.52 -9.84 18.94
N ASP A 82 2.56 -8.61 18.41
CA ASP A 82 3.78 -8.01 17.88
C ASP A 82 4.57 -7.31 19.00
N SER A 83 5.70 -7.92 19.39
CA SER A 83 6.57 -7.41 20.46
C SER A 83 7.04 -5.96 20.29
N PRO A 84 7.36 -5.46 19.08
CA PRO A 84 7.70 -4.06 18.85
C PRO A 84 6.50 -3.11 18.95
N GLY A 85 5.28 -3.62 19.03
CA GLY A 85 4.08 -2.82 19.18
C GLY A 85 3.73 -1.97 17.96
N ARG A 86 4.01 -2.48 16.75
CA ARG A 86 3.75 -1.77 15.49
C ARG A 86 2.27 -1.46 15.35
N VAL A 87 1.98 -0.32 14.72
CA VAL A 87 0.62 0.20 14.51
C VAL A 87 0.36 0.37 13.02
N ASN A 88 -0.85 0.01 12.58
CA ASN A 88 -1.31 0.11 11.20
C ASN A 88 -0.43 -0.71 10.25
N VAL A 89 -0.58 -2.04 10.29
CA VAL A 89 0.36 -2.97 9.65
C VAL A 89 -0.24 -3.64 8.42
N ALA A 90 0.39 -3.46 7.26
CA ALA A 90 0.18 -4.29 6.08
C ALA A 90 0.99 -5.58 6.22
N GLN A 91 0.31 -6.72 6.30
CA GLN A 91 0.91 -8.04 6.36
C GLN A 91 0.97 -8.63 4.96
N ILE A 92 2.18 -9.04 4.54
CA ILE A 92 2.44 -9.57 3.21
C ILE A 92 3.07 -10.94 3.37
N ALA A 93 2.51 -11.95 2.71
CA ALA A 93 3.11 -13.27 2.76
C ALA A 93 4.41 -13.28 1.94
N LEU A 94 5.48 -13.82 2.53
CA LEU A 94 6.78 -13.98 1.88
C LEU A 94 6.67 -14.81 0.60
N ALA A 95 5.73 -15.76 0.56
CA ALA A 95 5.43 -16.56 -0.62
C ALA A 95 4.94 -15.72 -1.81
N ASP A 96 4.22 -14.62 -1.57
CA ASP A 96 3.73 -13.74 -2.64
C ASP A 96 4.88 -13.00 -3.30
N LEU A 97 5.84 -12.52 -2.49
CA LEU A 97 7.05 -11.86 -3.00
C LEU A 97 7.95 -12.81 -3.79
N ALA A 98 7.84 -14.12 -3.53
CA ALA A 98 8.61 -15.17 -4.20
C ALA A 98 7.98 -15.68 -5.50
N ASN A 99 6.74 -15.26 -5.81
CA ASN A 99 5.97 -15.76 -6.95
C ASN A 99 6.26 -14.93 -8.22
N PRO A 100 7.07 -15.43 -9.18
CA PRO A 100 7.39 -14.66 -10.38
C PRO A 100 6.18 -14.45 -11.30
N ALA A 101 5.18 -15.34 -11.26
CA ALA A 101 4.01 -15.28 -12.14
C ALA A 101 2.94 -14.30 -11.64
N GLY A 102 2.79 -14.18 -10.31
CA GLY A 102 1.83 -13.25 -9.69
C GLY A 102 2.36 -11.81 -9.56
N GLY A 103 3.67 -11.61 -9.74
CA GLY A 103 4.31 -10.32 -9.50
C GLY A 103 4.10 -9.85 -8.06
N LEU A 104 3.89 -8.55 -7.87
CA LEU A 104 3.67 -7.94 -6.55
C LEU A 104 2.21 -7.51 -6.33
N GLY A 105 1.25 -8.08 -7.07
CA GLY A 105 -0.16 -7.67 -7.02
C GLY A 105 -0.74 -7.70 -5.60
N ASP A 106 -0.64 -8.85 -4.92
CA ASP A 106 -1.16 -9.03 -3.56
C ASP A 106 -0.44 -8.14 -2.53
N ALA A 107 0.88 -7.95 -2.69
CA ALA A 107 1.64 -7.03 -1.86
C ALA A 107 1.12 -5.59 -2.01
N TRP A 108 0.88 -5.15 -3.25
CA TRP A 108 0.33 -3.83 -3.53
C TRP A 108 -1.09 -3.65 -3.02
N PHE A 109 -1.92 -4.70 -3.06
CA PHE A 109 -3.27 -4.67 -2.53
C PHE A 109 -3.26 -4.30 -1.03
N TRP A 110 -2.44 -4.96 -0.21
CA TRP A 110 -2.37 -4.66 1.22
C TRP A 110 -1.65 -3.34 1.54
N ILE A 111 -0.65 -2.96 0.74
CA ILE A 111 -0.04 -1.63 0.84
C ILE A 111 -1.07 -0.54 0.50
N ALA A 112 -1.97 -0.79 -0.45
CA ALA A 112 -3.01 0.16 -0.80
C ALA A 112 -4.01 0.38 0.34
N HIS A 113 -4.43 -0.67 1.07
CA HIS A 113 -5.22 -0.51 2.30
C HIS A 113 -4.50 0.36 3.34
N LEU A 114 -3.19 0.17 3.51
CA LEU A 114 -2.39 0.99 4.42
C LEU A 114 -2.40 2.46 4.02
N LEU A 115 -2.19 2.75 2.74
CA LEU A 115 -2.21 4.11 2.21
C LEU A 115 -3.62 4.73 2.29
N ASP A 116 -4.65 3.97 1.98
CA ASP A 116 -6.05 4.37 2.07
C ASP A 116 -6.40 4.86 3.50
N HIS A 117 -6.06 4.06 4.50
CA HIS A 117 -6.28 4.40 5.90
C HIS A 117 -5.49 5.66 6.33
N HIS A 118 -4.19 5.74 6.03
CA HIS A 118 -3.39 6.90 6.45
C HIS A 118 -3.73 8.19 5.69
N LEU A 119 -4.06 8.09 4.39
CA LEU A 119 -4.49 9.26 3.63
C LEU A 119 -5.88 9.73 4.05
N GLY A 120 -6.73 8.83 4.57
CA GLY A 120 -8.05 9.13 5.13
C GLY A 120 -7.99 9.82 6.49
N CYS A 121 -7.25 9.27 7.44
CA CYS A 121 -7.31 9.69 8.85
C CYS A 121 -5.96 9.67 9.58
N LEU A 122 -4.83 9.65 8.85
CA LEU A 122 -3.48 9.52 9.42
C LEU A 122 -3.26 8.24 10.25
N GLY A 123 -4.09 7.22 10.04
CA GLY A 123 -3.99 5.93 10.72
C GLY A 123 -4.64 5.91 12.11
N ALA A 124 -5.54 6.84 12.41
CA ALA A 124 -6.36 6.77 13.62
C ALA A 124 -7.23 5.49 13.59
N ALA A 125 -7.18 4.68 14.65
CA ALA A 125 -7.77 3.33 14.67
C ALA A 125 -9.26 3.26 14.26
N ASP A 126 -10.05 4.27 14.64
CA ASP A 126 -11.48 4.38 14.32
C ASP A 126 -11.77 5.47 13.28
N GLY A 127 -10.73 5.96 12.58
CA GLY A 127 -10.85 7.03 11.60
C GLY A 127 -11.39 6.53 10.26
N ALA A 128 -12.13 7.39 9.57
CA ALA A 128 -12.64 7.10 8.24
C ALA A 128 -11.51 7.08 7.19
N TRP A 129 -11.58 6.13 6.28
CA TRP A 129 -10.56 5.88 5.27
C TRP A 129 -10.74 6.82 4.07
N LEU A 130 -9.74 6.94 3.20
CA LEU A 130 -9.85 7.78 2.00
C LEU A 130 -11.01 7.26 1.12
N SER A 131 -11.10 5.94 0.95
CA SER A 131 -12.17 5.24 0.22
C SER A 131 -13.57 5.42 0.82
N ASP A 132 -13.69 5.75 2.11
CA ASP A 132 -14.97 6.12 2.75
C ASP A 132 -15.45 7.53 2.38
N GLY A 133 -14.63 8.31 1.67
CA GLY A 133 -14.92 9.72 1.41
C GLY A 133 -14.15 10.70 2.30
N ALA A 134 -13.31 10.20 3.22
CA ALA A 134 -12.55 11.04 4.13
C ALA A 134 -11.23 11.53 3.50
N GLY A 135 -10.42 12.23 4.28
CA GLY A 135 -9.09 12.66 3.89
C GLY A 135 -8.43 13.49 4.98
N SER A 136 -7.16 13.20 5.21
CA SER A 136 -6.29 13.85 6.21
C SER A 136 -6.09 15.35 5.94
N THR A 137 -6.35 15.81 4.72
CA THR A 137 -6.41 17.22 4.34
C THR A 137 -7.64 17.48 3.47
N PRO A 138 -8.11 18.73 3.32
CA PRO A 138 -9.25 19.04 2.45
C PRO A 138 -9.07 18.57 1.00
N ARG A 139 -7.82 18.56 0.50
CA ARG A 139 -7.51 18.06 -0.84
C ARG A 139 -7.64 16.55 -0.93
N TRP A 140 -7.18 15.82 0.09
CA TRP A 140 -7.40 14.38 0.16
C TRP A 140 -8.88 14.04 0.34
N GLN A 141 -9.63 14.83 1.12
CA GLN A 141 -11.07 14.61 1.29
C GLN A 141 -11.81 14.71 -0.04
N ALA A 142 -11.48 15.70 -0.88
CA ALA A 142 -12.05 15.81 -2.22
C ALA A 142 -11.71 14.59 -3.12
N VAL A 143 -10.53 13.98 -2.94
CA VAL A 143 -10.17 12.73 -3.63
C VAL A 143 -10.98 11.57 -3.07
N GLY A 144 -11.07 11.42 -1.75
CA GLY A 144 -11.83 10.38 -1.11
C GLY A 144 -13.29 10.37 -1.52
N GLN A 145 -13.95 11.53 -1.52
CA GLN A 145 -15.35 11.67 -1.96
C GLN A 145 -15.55 11.17 -3.40
N ARG A 146 -14.58 11.41 -4.28
CA ARG A 146 -14.61 10.91 -5.66
C ARG A 146 -14.43 9.39 -5.71
N ILE A 147 -13.52 8.83 -4.90
CA ILE A 147 -13.33 7.37 -4.79
C ILE A 147 -14.61 6.70 -4.30
N ALA A 148 -15.18 7.18 -3.18
CA ALA A 148 -16.44 6.67 -2.63
C ALA A 148 -17.61 6.78 -3.62
N SER A 149 -17.63 7.83 -4.45
CA SER A 149 -18.62 7.96 -5.52
C SER A 149 -18.42 6.94 -6.64
N LEU A 150 -17.17 6.63 -7.02
CA LEU A 150 -16.88 5.65 -8.06
C LEU A 150 -17.15 4.23 -7.60
N ALA A 151 -16.75 3.87 -6.37
CA ALA A 151 -16.99 2.54 -5.79
C ALA A 151 -18.49 2.18 -5.80
N ARG A 152 -19.38 3.14 -5.50
CA ARG A 152 -20.84 2.95 -5.54
C ARG A 152 -21.42 2.68 -6.93
N LEU A 153 -20.67 2.94 -8.00
CA LEU A 153 -21.11 2.63 -9.37
C LEU A 153 -20.97 1.14 -9.69
N GLY A 154 -20.30 0.35 -8.84
CA GLY A 154 -20.19 -1.10 -8.97
C GLY A 154 -19.26 -1.55 -10.10
N TYR A 155 -18.39 -0.67 -10.60
CA TYR A 155 -17.27 -1.09 -11.43
C TYR A 155 -16.26 -1.77 -10.53
N ASP A 156 -15.91 -3.02 -10.83
CA ASP A 156 -15.01 -3.79 -10.01
C ASP A 156 -13.88 -4.37 -10.86
N PRO A 157 -12.64 -3.89 -10.72
CA PRO A 157 -11.48 -4.50 -11.38
C PRO A 157 -11.20 -5.92 -10.86
N GLN A 158 -11.75 -6.31 -9.71
CA GLN A 158 -11.61 -7.64 -9.15
C GLN A 158 -12.95 -8.11 -8.54
N PRO A 159 -13.78 -8.90 -9.26
CA PRO A 159 -15.17 -9.21 -8.89
C PRO A 159 -15.46 -9.72 -7.47
N ALA A 160 -14.44 -10.21 -6.76
CA ALA A 160 -14.52 -10.63 -5.37
C ALA A 160 -14.54 -9.46 -4.36
N ALA A 161 -14.25 -8.23 -4.79
CA ALA A 161 -14.23 -7.01 -3.99
C ALA A 161 -15.55 -6.21 -4.06
N SER A 162 -16.56 -6.76 -4.75
CA SER A 162 -17.78 -6.05 -5.09
C SER A 162 -18.52 -5.55 -3.85
N GLY A 163 -18.69 -4.23 -3.78
CA GLY A 163 -19.41 -3.54 -2.70
C GLY A 163 -18.54 -3.07 -1.53
N ASP A 164 -17.26 -3.41 -1.48
CA ASP A 164 -16.31 -2.89 -0.50
C ASP A 164 -15.47 -1.74 -1.12
N PRO A 165 -15.68 -0.48 -0.70
CA PRO A 165 -14.92 0.65 -1.24
C PRO A 165 -13.41 0.57 -0.95
N HIS A 166 -13.00 -0.10 0.13
CA HIS A 166 -11.60 -0.24 0.52
C HIS A 166 -10.90 -1.21 -0.43
N ALA A 167 -11.50 -2.38 -0.62
CA ALA A 167 -11.02 -3.38 -1.57
C ALA A 167 -11.05 -2.86 -3.02
N TYR A 168 -12.06 -2.07 -3.40
CA TYR A 168 -12.12 -1.41 -4.72
C TYR A 168 -10.90 -0.50 -4.96
N LEU A 169 -10.59 0.39 -4.03
CA LEU A 169 -9.42 1.26 -4.14
C LEU A 169 -8.12 0.44 -4.15
N ALA A 170 -8.03 -0.59 -3.29
CA ALA A 170 -6.85 -1.42 -3.17
C ALA A 170 -6.55 -2.22 -4.45
N ALA A 171 -7.55 -2.88 -5.01
CA ALA A 171 -7.46 -3.60 -6.28
C ALA A 171 -7.12 -2.66 -7.43
N GLY A 172 -7.77 -1.48 -7.49
CA GLY A 172 -7.49 -0.47 -8.50
C GLY A 172 -6.06 0.06 -8.43
N LEU A 173 -5.54 0.33 -7.24
CA LEU A 173 -4.15 0.79 -7.08
C LEU A 173 -3.15 -0.30 -7.45
N ALA A 174 -3.37 -1.54 -6.99
CA ALA A 174 -2.52 -2.67 -7.32
C ALA A 174 -2.47 -2.91 -8.83
N LEU A 175 -3.63 -2.88 -9.50
CA LEU A 175 -3.72 -3.02 -10.95
C LEU A 175 -3.07 -1.83 -11.67
N PHE A 176 -3.23 -0.59 -11.20
CA PHE A 176 -2.53 0.56 -11.78
C PHE A 176 -1.02 0.35 -11.81
N ILE A 177 -0.46 -0.12 -10.69
CA ILE A 177 0.99 -0.30 -10.54
C ILE A 177 1.48 -1.49 -11.38
N ALA A 178 0.70 -2.56 -11.48
CA ALA A 178 1.07 -3.77 -12.21
C ALA A 178 0.85 -3.63 -13.74
N ASP A 179 -0.36 -3.22 -14.14
CA ASP A 179 -0.82 -3.07 -15.51
C ASP A 179 -1.85 -1.92 -15.63
N ARG A 180 -1.34 -0.70 -15.76
CA ARG A 180 -2.14 0.51 -15.96
C ARG A 180 -3.08 0.42 -17.17
N ALA A 181 -2.68 -0.26 -18.24
CA ALA A 181 -3.49 -0.37 -19.45
C ALA A 181 -4.73 -1.23 -19.18
N ALA A 182 -4.56 -2.35 -18.46
CA ALA A 182 -5.68 -3.17 -18.01
C ALA A 182 -6.65 -2.37 -17.13
N LEU A 183 -6.16 -1.57 -16.17
CA LEU A 183 -7.04 -0.71 -15.37
C LEU A 183 -7.77 0.32 -16.24
N ASN A 184 -7.10 0.95 -17.21
CA ASN A 184 -7.77 1.90 -18.10
C ASN A 184 -8.91 1.27 -18.93
N VAL A 185 -8.80 -0.02 -19.27
CA VAL A 185 -9.88 -0.75 -19.94
C VAL A 185 -11.02 -1.08 -18.98
N GLN A 186 -10.70 -1.55 -17.77
CA GLN A 186 -11.69 -2.00 -16.78
C GLN A 186 -12.41 -0.85 -16.07
N ASP A 187 -11.65 0.16 -15.64
CA ASP A 187 -12.14 1.36 -14.96
C ASP A 187 -11.31 2.61 -15.34
N PRO A 188 -11.58 3.23 -16.50
CA PRO A 188 -10.87 4.43 -16.95
C PRO A 188 -11.07 5.64 -16.04
N LYS A 189 -12.12 5.66 -15.20
CA LYS A 189 -12.37 6.77 -14.28
C LYS A 189 -11.45 6.67 -13.07
N LEU A 190 -11.32 5.48 -12.49
CA LEU A 190 -10.39 5.23 -11.41
C LEU A 190 -8.94 5.40 -11.87
N GLU A 191 -8.59 4.86 -13.03
CA GLU A 191 -7.26 5.06 -13.63
C GLU A 191 -6.90 6.53 -13.68
N ARG A 192 -7.76 7.36 -14.28
CA ARG A 192 -7.50 8.78 -14.45
C ARG A 192 -7.42 9.50 -13.11
N LEU A 193 -8.27 9.10 -12.15
CA LEU A 193 -8.23 9.65 -10.80
C LEU A 193 -6.86 9.38 -10.17
N LEU A 194 -6.43 8.11 -10.11
CA LEU A 194 -5.13 7.73 -9.55
C LEU A 194 -3.96 8.44 -10.25
N ALA A 195 -3.97 8.47 -11.58
CA ALA A 195 -2.93 9.11 -12.41
C ALA A 195 -2.81 10.62 -12.21
N THR A 196 -3.86 11.29 -11.73
CA THR A 196 -3.88 12.74 -11.52
C THR A 196 -3.84 13.14 -10.04
N THR A 197 -3.95 12.16 -9.13
CA THR A 197 -3.95 12.39 -7.67
C THR A 197 -2.90 11.53 -6.97
N LEU A 198 -3.26 10.32 -6.52
CA LEU A 198 -2.47 9.48 -5.62
C LEU A 198 -1.12 9.07 -6.19
N LEU A 199 -1.04 8.93 -7.52
CA LEU A 199 0.19 8.59 -8.25
C LEU A 199 0.77 9.77 -9.04
N HIS A 200 0.34 10.99 -8.73
CA HIS A 200 0.84 12.21 -9.36
C HIS A 200 1.67 13.03 -8.38
N GLU A 201 2.99 13.09 -8.59
CA GLU A 201 3.93 13.80 -7.73
C GLU A 201 3.54 15.26 -7.44
N GLY A 202 3.12 16.01 -8.47
CA GLY A 202 2.70 17.39 -8.25
C GLY A 202 1.44 17.53 -7.38
N PHE A 203 0.56 16.51 -7.36
CA PHE A 203 -0.62 16.51 -6.51
C PHE A 203 -0.21 16.17 -5.08
N CYS A 204 0.46 15.03 -4.89
CA CYS A 204 0.93 14.55 -3.58
C CYS A 204 1.72 15.64 -2.86
N ARG A 205 2.69 16.27 -3.54
CA ARG A 205 3.49 17.36 -2.96
C ARG A 205 2.61 18.45 -2.38
N ARG A 206 1.66 18.98 -3.15
CA ARG A 206 0.80 20.08 -2.69
C ARG A 206 -0.26 19.64 -1.67
N ALA A 207 -0.69 18.38 -1.70
CA ALA A 207 -1.72 17.85 -0.81
C ALA A 207 -1.17 17.47 0.57
N LEU A 208 0.12 17.13 0.66
CA LEU A 208 0.80 16.69 1.88
C LEU A 208 1.59 17.80 2.58
N THR A 209 1.91 18.92 1.89
CA THR A 209 2.56 20.08 2.50
C THR A 209 1.58 21.09 3.12
N ALA A 210 0.28 20.94 2.88
CA ALA A 210 -0.74 21.94 3.24
C ALA A 210 -1.16 21.92 4.73
N THR A 211 -0.31 21.42 5.61
CA THR A 211 -0.60 21.22 7.05
C THR A 211 -0.18 22.42 7.92
N THR A 212 -0.05 23.62 7.34
CA THR A 212 0.21 24.87 8.07
C THR A 212 -0.94 25.84 7.90
#